data_AF-A0A9D8F776-F1
#
_entry.id   AF-A0A9D8F776-F1
#
_cell.length_a   1.000
_cell.length_b   1.000
_cell.length_c   1.000
_cell.angle_alpha   90.00
_cell.angle_beta   90.00
_cell.angle_gamma   90.00
#
_symmetry.space_group_name_H-M   'P 1'
#
loop_
_entity.id
_entity.type
_entity.pdbx_description
1 polymer ?
#
loop_
_entity_poly.entity_id
_entity_poly.type
_entity_poly.pdbx_seq_one_letter_code
_entity_poly.pdbx_strand_id
1 'polypeptide(L)'
;MVPGAEGRRQPPPRAVGARGPGLPASPAARGGVEEIREAEPRPAVGDPADRRHLFPQALAGCDARRASDERRRRHGARLLAVAAGGLSGAAQEHHAAVGRRVVSRIRGGEEVKTVALLIGALAVVSAQPVEPNLVVGARRIIDGTGRVLNANVVVIRAGKIASVGNTSDRVTIDLGDLTLMPGFIDTHVHIGWHFDDQGRYHSGPEAPEQAALYGAENAYTTLMAGFTTVQSVGAASDKPLRDAINRGVLPGPRILTSMGSIGNAKWTTDQIRERVREFRKEGADLIKIFASASIRDGGVPTLSQEQVDAACGEARAQGLRSMVHAHSPESMMRAARAQCTVVEHGGLANAEALKALAGAGVYFDPNIGLVTQNYLENKERFLGIGNYTEEGFAAMAKALALKDAMFSAALDTPNLKMVMGTDAVAGAHGQNAREVVERVKSGQRPGDAIVGLTSLAAESMGLQK
;
A
#
# COMPACT_ATOMS: atom_id res chain seq x y z
N MET A 1 -16.72 13.99 78.17
CA MET A 1 -17.70 15.04 78.47
C MET A 1 -18.24 15.54 77.13
N VAL A 2 -19.52 15.28 76.82
CA VAL A 2 -20.47 15.98 75.88
C VAL A 2 -19.95 16.57 74.53
N PRO A 3 -20.68 16.49 73.37
CA PRO A 3 -21.84 15.68 72.97
C PRO A 3 -21.38 14.61 71.92
N GLY A 4 -21.80 14.48 70.65
CA GLY A 4 -22.83 15.14 69.81
C GLY A 4 -22.74 14.80 68.31
N ALA A 5 -23.80 15.06 67.53
CA ALA A 5 -23.86 14.93 66.06
C ALA A 5 -25.02 15.75 65.45
N GLU A 6 -24.92 16.15 64.18
CA GLU A 6 -26.09 16.47 63.34
C GLU A 6 -25.73 16.44 61.83
N GLY A 7 -26.70 16.13 60.95
CA GLY A 7 -26.48 15.92 59.52
C GLY A 7 -27.41 16.75 58.62
N ARG A 8 -27.00 17.01 57.37
CA ARG A 8 -27.79 17.79 56.39
C ARG A 8 -28.22 16.93 55.21
N ARG A 9 -29.52 16.96 54.88
CA ARG A 9 -30.12 16.30 53.71
C ARG A 9 -30.02 17.21 52.48
N GLN A 10 -29.82 16.63 51.30
CA GLN A 10 -29.99 17.34 50.02
C GLN A 10 -31.47 17.28 49.56
N PRO A 11 -31.99 18.32 48.87
CA PRO A 11 -33.32 18.29 48.26
C PRO A 11 -33.30 17.65 46.86
N PRO A 12 -34.42 17.05 46.40
CA PRO A 12 -34.53 16.46 45.06
C PRO A 12 -34.77 17.52 43.97
N PRO A 13 -34.39 17.25 42.70
CA PRO A 13 -34.65 18.15 41.58
C PRO A 13 -36.14 18.19 41.20
N ARG A 14 -36.63 19.36 40.77
CA ARG A 14 -37.98 19.55 40.19
C ARG A 14 -37.94 19.46 38.67
N ALA A 15 -38.92 18.79 38.08
CA ALA A 15 -39.22 18.86 36.65
C ALA A 15 -40.38 19.83 36.39
N VAL A 16 -40.22 20.70 35.38
CA VAL A 16 -41.26 21.55 34.78
C VAL A 16 -40.93 21.71 33.29
N GLY A 17 -41.92 21.91 32.41
CA GLY A 17 -41.70 22.14 30.99
C GLY A 17 -42.78 23.02 30.34
N ALA A 18 -42.78 23.03 29.00
CA ALA A 18 -43.76 23.62 28.07
C ALA A 18 -43.62 25.12 27.66
N ARG A 19 -43.14 25.29 26.41
CA ARG A 19 -43.67 26.12 25.30
C ARG A 19 -43.65 27.67 25.34
N GLY A 20 -42.81 28.21 24.44
CA GLY A 20 -43.15 29.30 23.49
C GLY A 20 -42.76 30.75 23.89
N PRO A 21 -42.83 31.72 22.94
CA PRO A 21 -43.08 31.62 21.49
C PRO A 21 -41.78 31.75 20.65
N GLY A 22 -41.88 31.80 19.31
CA GLY A 22 -40.72 31.95 18.41
C GLY A 22 -40.85 33.11 17.40
N LEU A 23 -39.72 33.53 16.83
CA LEU A 23 -39.55 34.50 15.73
C LEU A 23 -38.27 34.13 14.93
N PRO A 24 -37.99 34.72 13.73
CA PRO A 24 -38.03 33.95 12.48
C PRO A 24 -36.68 33.40 11.98
N ALA A 25 -36.76 32.47 11.03
CA ALA A 25 -35.60 31.88 10.34
C ALA A 25 -35.00 32.81 9.25
N SER A 26 -33.69 32.70 9.03
CA SER A 26 -32.96 33.43 7.97
C SER A 26 -32.87 32.59 6.67
N PRO A 27 -33.07 33.17 5.47
CA PRO A 27 -33.31 32.41 4.24
C PRO A 27 -32.02 32.09 3.45
N ALA A 28 -31.36 30.97 3.75
CA ALA A 28 -30.17 30.52 3.00
C ALA A 28 -30.04 28.99 2.82
N ALA A 29 -31.16 28.25 2.79
CA ALA A 29 -31.15 26.79 2.66
C ALA A 29 -32.32 26.25 1.80
N ARG A 30 -32.22 26.40 0.46
CA ARG A 30 -33.07 25.71 -0.53
C ARG A 30 -32.28 25.30 -1.78
N GLY A 31 -31.35 24.38 -1.60
CA GLY A 31 -30.90 23.47 -2.65
C GLY A 31 -31.46 22.07 -2.33
N GLY A 32 -31.98 21.35 -3.32
CA GLY A 32 -32.64 20.06 -3.08
C GLY A 32 -31.66 18.98 -2.61
N VAL A 33 -32.06 18.22 -1.59
CA VAL A 33 -31.47 16.89 -1.35
C VAL A 33 -32.16 15.95 -2.33
N GLU A 34 -31.44 15.53 -3.36
CA GLU A 34 -31.89 14.47 -4.26
C GLU A 34 -31.76 13.13 -3.52
N GLU A 35 -32.79 12.27 -3.62
CA GLU A 35 -32.78 10.98 -2.91
C GLU A 35 -31.60 10.12 -3.35
N ILE A 36 -30.76 9.71 -2.41
CA ILE A 36 -29.76 8.66 -2.64
C ILE A 36 -30.53 7.35 -2.79
N ARG A 37 -30.92 7.03 -4.02
CA ARG A 37 -31.46 5.71 -4.36
C ARG A 37 -30.36 4.68 -4.18
N GLU A 38 -30.53 3.82 -3.18
CA GLU A 38 -29.72 2.62 -3.03
C GLU A 38 -29.84 1.80 -4.31
N ALA A 39 -28.71 1.53 -4.96
CA ALA A 39 -28.66 0.58 -6.06
C ALA A 39 -28.74 -0.83 -5.46
N GLU A 40 -29.85 -1.53 -5.68
CA GLU A 40 -30.03 -2.89 -5.16
C GLU A 40 -28.83 -3.78 -5.54
N PRO A 41 -28.24 -4.51 -4.56
CA PRO A 41 -27.11 -5.38 -4.85
C PRO A 41 -27.56 -6.52 -5.76
N ARG A 42 -27.09 -6.52 -7.00
CA ARG A 42 -27.32 -7.64 -7.93
C ARG A 42 -26.80 -8.93 -7.27
N PRO A 43 -27.61 -10.01 -7.20
CA PRO A 43 -27.18 -11.24 -6.56
C PRO A 43 -25.96 -11.82 -7.28
N ALA A 44 -24.94 -12.19 -6.51
CA ALA A 44 -23.76 -12.87 -7.03
C ALA A 44 -24.13 -14.31 -7.42
N VAL A 45 -24.39 -14.53 -8.71
CA VAL A 45 -24.63 -15.86 -9.26
C VAL A 45 -23.28 -16.54 -9.51
N GLY A 46 -22.73 -17.14 -8.46
CA GLY A 46 -21.43 -17.82 -8.48
C GLY A 46 -21.12 -18.53 -7.16
N ASP A 47 -20.26 -19.55 -7.23
CA ASP A 47 -19.70 -20.22 -6.05
C ASP A 47 -18.63 -19.30 -5.43
N PRO A 48 -18.66 -18.99 -4.11
CA PRO A 48 -17.61 -18.22 -3.44
C PRO A 48 -16.18 -18.77 -3.59
N ALA A 49 -16.02 -20.06 -3.93
CA ALA A 49 -14.72 -20.65 -4.26
C ALA A 49 -14.25 -20.39 -5.70
N ASP A 50 -15.14 -19.98 -6.63
CA ASP A 50 -14.80 -19.81 -8.04
C ASP A 50 -14.13 -18.45 -8.32
N ARG A 51 -12.81 -18.41 -8.13
CA ARG A 51 -11.96 -17.24 -8.40
C ARG A 51 -12.02 -16.71 -9.85
N ARG A 52 -12.67 -17.39 -10.81
CA ARG A 52 -12.81 -16.91 -12.20
C ARG A 52 -13.59 -15.60 -12.31
N HIS A 53 -14.35 -15.22 -11.28
CA HIS A 53 -15.05 -13.93 -11.20
C HIS A 53 -14.11 -12.72 -11.02
N LEU A 54 -12.84 -12.94 -10.63
CA LEU A 54 -11.86 -11.87 -10.33
C LEU A 54 -11.23 -11.21 -11.57
N PHE A 55 -11.62 -11.61 -12.79
CA PHE A 55 -11.20 -10.94 -14.02
C PHE A 55 -12.23 -9.87 -14.44
N PRO A 56 -11.91 -8.56 -14.38
CA PRO A 56 -12.88 -7.53 -14.72
C PRO A 56 -13.23 -7.53 -16.22
N GLN A 57 -14.46 -7.91 -16.56
CA GLN A 57 -15.00 -7.76 -17.91
C GLN A 57 -15.08 -6.29 -18.36
N ALA A 58 -14.95 -5.35 -17.42
CA ALA A 58 -14.97 -3.89 -17.64
C ALA A 58 -13.93 -3.35 -18.65
N LEU A 59 -12.90 -4.13 -19.01
CA LEU A 59 -11.93 -3.75 -20.04
C LEU A 59 -12.18 -4.37 -21.43
N ALA A 60 -13.27 -5.14 -21.61
CA ALA A 60 -13.60 -5.77 -22.89
C ALA A 60 -13.93 -4.77 -24.02
N GLY A 61 -14.31 -3.53 -23.68
CA GLY A 61 -14.54 -2.44 -24.64
C GLY A 61 -13.29 -1.62 -25.02
N CYS A 62 -12.18 -1.78 -24.30
CA CYS A 62 -10.97 -0.98 -24.50
C CYS A 62 -9.94 -1.74 -25.35
N ASP A 63 -10.13 -1.76 -26.67
CA ASP A 63 -9.31 -2.54 -27.63
C ASP A 63 -7.90 -1.97 -27.89
N ALA A 64 -7.14 -1.74 -26.82
CA ALA A 64 -5.70 -1.47 -26.87
C ALA A 64 -4.87 -2.73 -27.20
N ARG A 65 -5.47 -3.92 -27.15
CA ARG A 65 -4.77 -5.21 -27.34
C ARG A 65 -4.50 -5.52 -28.81
N ARG A 66 -5.38 -5.16 -29.76
CA ARG A 66 -5.09 -5.35 -31.20
C ARG A 66 -3.84 -4.61 -31.69
N ALA A 67 -3.56 -3.42 -31.14
CA ALA A 67 -2.44 -2.58 -31.59
C ALA A 67 -1.05 -3.16 -31.28
N SER A 68 -0.91 -3.96 -30.21
CA SER A 68 0.36 -4.60 -29.84
C SER A 68 0.60 -5.91 -30.60
N ASP A 69 -0.45 -6.70 -30.80
CA ASP A 69 -0.37 -8.00 -31.49
C ASP A 69 -0.03 -7.86 -32.98
N GLU A 70 -0.60 -6.86 -33.67
CA GLU A 70 -0.18 -6.55 -35.04
C GLU A 70 1.28 -6.11 -35.14
N ARG A 71 1.77 -5.30 -34.18
CA ARG A 71 3.18 -4.89 -34.15
C ARG A 71 4.12 -6.08 -33.93
N ARG A 72 3.77 -7.03 -33.06
CA ARG A 72 4.52 -8.29 -32.88
C ARG A 72 4.55 -9.13 -34.15
N ARG A 73 3.40 -9.35 -34.81
CA ARG A 73 3.32 -10.14 -36.06
C ARG A 73 4.15 -9.51 -37.18
N ARG A 74 4.09 -8.18 -37.35
CA ARG A 74 4.88 -7.44 -38.35
C ARG A 74 6.40 -7.46 -38.07
N HIS A 75 6.84 -7.59 -36.82
CA HIS A 75 8.26 -7.79 -36.48
C HIS A 75 8.74 -9.22 -36.72
N GLY A 76 7.98 -10.23 -36.29
CA GLY A 76 8.34 -11.65 -36.49
C GLY A 76 8.53 -12.00 -37.97
N ALA A 77 7.64 -11.52 -38.84
CA ALA A 77 7.73 -11.72 -40.28
C ALA A 77 9.01 -11.14 -40.92
N ARG A 78 9.53 -10.01 -40.39
CA ARG A 78 10.77 -9.40 -40.89
C ARG A 78 12.03 -10.18 -40.51
N LEU A 79 12.05 -10.80 -39.32
CA LEU A 79 13.18 -11.64 -38.89
C LEU A 79 13.27 -12.94 -39.71
N LEU A 80 12.13 -13.59 -39.98
CA LEU A 80 12.07 -14.77 -40.85
C LEU A 80 12.51 -14.48 -42.29
N ALA A 81 12.14 -13.33 -42.85
CA ALA A 81 12.54 -12.93 -44.20
C ALA A 81 14.06 -12.74 -44.37
N VAL A 82 14.76 -12.28 -43.33
CA VAL A 82 16.23 -12.13 -43.34
C VAL A 82 16.93 -13.49 -43.18
N ALA A 83 16.37 -14.42 -42.41
CA ALA A 83 16.92 -15.76 -42.22
C ALA A 83 16.75 -16.67 -43.46
N ALA A 84 15.69 -16.47 -44.25
CA ALA A 84 15.37 -17.32 -45.41
C ALA A 84 16.20 -17.06 -46.67
N GLY A 85 16.97 -15.96 -46.73
CA GLY A 85 17.66 -15.50 -47.95
C GLY A 85 19.06 -16.07 -48.22
N GLY A 86 19.54 -17.04 -47.45
CA GLY A 86 20.99 -17.30 -47.33
C GLY A 86 21.48 -18.76 -47.26
N LEU A 87 20.67 -19.78 -47.58
CA LEU A 87 21.12 -21.18 -47.58
C LEU A 87 20.58 -21.99 -48.78
N SER A 88 21.37 -22.04 -49.86
CA SER A 88 21.28 -23.07 -50.90
C SER A 88 22.58 -23.11 -51.70
N GLY A 89 23.42 -24.13 -51.48
CA GLY A 89 24.63 -24.34 -52.27
C GLY A 89 25.75 -25.08 -51.53
N ALA A 90 26.10 -26.26 -52.06
CA ALA A 90 27.26 -27.10 -51.73
C ALA A 90 27.42 -27.60 -50.27
N ALA A 91 27.57 -28.93 -50.15
CA ALA A 91 28.02 -29.63 -48.96
C ALA A 91 29.38 -30.31 -49.24
N GLN A 92 29.83 -31.11 -48.26
CA GLN A 92 30.98 -32.05 -48.26
C GLN A 92 32.34 -31.55 -47.73
N GLU A 93 32.90 -32.45 -46.91
CA GLU A 93 34.34 -32.69 -46.65
C GLU A 93 35.18 -31.61 -45.94
N HIS A 94 36.24 -31.97 -45.20
CA HIS A 94 36.46 -33.07 -44.24
C HIS A 94 37.78 -32.74 -43.50
N HIS A 95 37.92 -33.13 -42.23
CA HIS A 95 39.15 -33.11 -41.42
C HIS A 95 39.86 -31.77 -41.11
N ALA A 96 40.40 -31.74 -39.89
CA ALA A 96 41.26 -30.68 -39.36
C ALA A 96 42.74 -30.87 -39.75
N ALA A 97 43.52 -29.79 -39.73
CA ALA A 97 44.87 -29.80 -39.17
C ALA A 97 45.41 -28.38 -38.87
N VAL A 98 46.20 -28.28 -37.81
CA VAL A 98 46.94 -27.07 -37.40
C VAL A 98 48.13 -26.81 -38.34
N GLY A 99 48.23 -25.60 -38.90
CA GLY A 99 49.39 -25.13 -39.68
C GLY A 99 50.04 -23.89 -39.06
N ARG A 100 51.38 -23.74 -39.18
CA ARG A 100 52.15 -22.65 -38.55
C ARG A 100 52.63 -21.59 -39.55
N ARG A 101 52.99 -20.43 -39.00
CA ARG A 101 53.67 -19.27 -39.63
C ARG A 101 54.61 -19.62 -40.81
N VAL A 102 54.52 -18.84 -41.90
CA VAL A 102 55.69 -18.38 -42.70
C VAL A 102 55.48 -16.90 -43.06
N VAL A 103 56.57 -16.16 -43.29
CA VAL A 103 56.61 -14.72 -43.61
C VAL A 103 57.11 -14.50 -45.04
N SER A 104 56.55 -13.53 -45.77
CA SER A 104 57.25 -12.89 -46.89
C SER A 104 56.78 -11.45 -47.12
N ARG A 105 57.72 -10.54 -47.46
CA ARG A 105 57.46 -9.17 -47.91
C ARG A 105 57.75 -9.02 -49.39
N ILE A 106 56.84 -8.39 -50.14
CA ILE A 106 57.04 -7.79 -51.48
C ILE A 106 56.17 -6.51 -51.43
N ARG A 107 56.61 -5.24 -51.58
CA ARG A 107 57.82 -4.55 -52.07
C ARG A 107 57.77 -4.19 -53.57
N GLY A 108 57.45 -2.92 -53.85
CA GLY A 108 57.16 -2.36 -55.19
C GLY A 108 55.66 -2.40 -55.49
N GLY A 109 55.05 -1.40 -56.15
CA GLY A 109 55.56 -0.10 -56.59
C GLY A 109 54.51 0.69 -57.38
N GLU A 110 54.74 2.00 -57.56
CA GLU A 110 53.99 2.93 -58.43
C GLU A 110 52.53 3.27 -58.03
N GLU A 111 51.95 4.25 -58.72
CA GLU A 111 50.91 5.15 -58.18
C GLU A 111 49.48 4.85 -58.64
N VAL A 112 48.52 4.80 -57.70
CA VAL A 112 47.08 4.94 -58.02
C VAL A 112 46.40 5.91 -57.06
N LYS A 113 46.28 7.17 -57.52
CA LYS A 113 45.25 8.18 -57.23
C LYS A 113 44.47 8.06 -55.91
N THR A 114 44.65 9.04 -55.03
CA THR A 114 43.85 9.29 -53.83
C THR A 114 42.34 9.40 -54.13
N VAL A 115 41.61 8.29 -54.00
CA VAL A 115 40.15 8.33 -53.87
C VAL A 115 39.81 8.68 -52.43
N ALA A 116 39.49 9.94 -52.18
CA ALA A 116 39.02 10.42 -50.88
C ALA A 116 37.62 9.86 -50.60
N LEU A 117 37.56 8.61 -50.13
CA LEU A 117 36.30 7.95 -49.78
C LEU A 117 35.78 8.55 -48.47
N LEU A 118 35.05 9.65 -48.60
CA LEU A 118 34.19 10.23 -47.57
C LEU A 118 33.07 9.21 -47.23
N ILE A 119 33.41 8.23 -46.39
CA ILE A 119 32.44 7.45 -45.63
C ILE A 119 31.80 8.44 -44.65
N GLY A 120 30.80 9.17 -45.15
CA GLY A 120 29.96 10.01 -44.33
C GLY A 120 29.33 9.12 -43.26
N ALA A 121 29.78 9.28 -42.02
CA ALA A 121 29.23 8.57 -40.89
C ALA A 121 27.77 9.03 -40.70
N LEU A 122 26.84 8.35 -41.36
CA LEU A 122 25.43 8.41 -41.03
C LEU A 122 25.31 7.87 -39.60
N ALA A 123 25.41 8.78 -38.64
CA ALA A 123 24.96 8.56 -37.29
C ALA A 123 23.46 8.30 -37.39
N VAL A 124 23.10 7.01 -37.48
CA VAL A 124 21.74 6.55 -37.29
C VAL A 124 21.41 6.79 -35.83
N VAL A 125 21.03 8.04 -35.55
CA VAL A 125 20.35 8.42 -34.32
C VAL A 125 19.07 7.61 -34.32
N SER A 126 19.11 6.45 -33.68
CA SER A 126 17.93 5.66 -33.37
C SER A 126 17.05 6.54 -32.52
N ALA A 127 16.10 7.21 -33.18
CA ALA A 127 15.10 8.04 -32.53
C ALA A 127 14.40 7.15 -31.51
N GLN A 128 14.72 7.37 -30.24
CA GLN A 128 14.05 6.71 -29.12
C GLN A 128 12.54 6.89 -29.35
N PRO A 129 11.75 5.81 -29.35
CA PRO A 129 10.33 5.91 -29.64
C PRO A 129 9.72 6.84 -28.58
N VAL A 130 9.35 8.05 -29.00
CA VAL A 130 8.67 9.01 -28.12
C VAL A 130 7.36 8.35 -27.72
N GLU A 131 7.26 7.90 -26.47
CA GLU A 131 6.01 7.37 -25.94
C GLU A 131 4.94 8.46 -26.11
N PRO A 132 3.83 8.18 -26.80
CA PRO A 132 2.80 9.19 -27.04
C PRO A 132 2.25 9.67 -25.69
N ASN A 133 2.04 10.98 -25.57
CA ASN A 133 1.45 11.59 -24.38
C ASN A 133 0.15 10.88 -24.05
N LEU A 134 0.08 10.24 -22.88
CA LEU A 134 -1.12 9.58 -22.41
C LEU A 134 -2.03 10.63 -21.79
N VAL A 135 -3.06 11.04 -22.53
CA VAL A 135 -4.06 12.01 -22.07
C VAL A 135 -5.26 11.25 -21.52
N VAL A 136 -5.56 11.42 -20.23
CA VAL A 136 -6.69 10.77 -19.55
C VAL A 136 -7.77 11.79 -19.25
N GLY A 137 -8.94 11.63 -19.85
CA GLY A 137 -10.15 12.40 -19.54
C GLY A 137 -10.99 11.74 -18.45
N ALA A 138 -11.60 12.52 -17.56
CA ALA A 138 -12.50 12.05 -16.50
C ALA A 138 -13.49 13.15 -16.09
N ARG A 139 -14.73 12.79 -15.75
CA ARG A 139 -15.78 13.73 -15.31
C ARG A 139 -15.43 14.54 -14.07
N ARG A 140 -14.58 13.99 -13.19
CA ARG A 140 -14.09 14.65 -11.98
C ARG A 140 -12.66 14.18 -11.68
N ILE A 141 -11.83 15.09 -11.15
CA ILE A 141 -10.51 14.75 -10.60
C ILE A 141 -10.47 15.19 -9.12
N ILE A 142 -10.01 14.30 -8.24
CA ILE A 142 -9.61 14.63 -6.87
C ILE A 142 -8.09 14.50 -6.80
N ASP A 143 -7.37 15.46 -6.21
CA ASP A 143 -5.90 15.51 -6.27
C ASP A 143 -5.17 14.76 -5.14
N GLY A 144 -5.91 14.12 -4.23
CA GLY A 144 -5.38 13.44 -3.04
C GLY A 144 -5.25 14.35 -1.80
N THR A 145 -5.39 15.67 -1.94
CA THR A 145 -5.45 16.60 -0.79
C THR A 145 -6.88 16.78 -0.25
N GLY A 146 -7.79 15.86 -0.60
CA GLY A 146 -9.24 15.99 -0.39
C GLY A 146 -9.92 16.98 -1.36
N ARG A 147 -9.16 17.74 -2.16
CA ARG A 147 -9.68 18.76 -3.08
C ARG A 147 -10.14 18.17 -4.42
N VAL A 148 -11.38 18.47 -4.80
CA VAL A 148 -11.88 18.33 -6.17
C VAL A 148 -11.30 19.45 -7.03
N LEU A 149 -10.72 19.12 -8.18
CA LEU A 149 -10.18 20.10 -9.12
C LEU A 149 -11.23 20.60 -10.11
N ASN A 150 -11.13 21.87 -10.50
CA ASN A 150 -11.81 22.40 -11.68
C ASN A 150 -11.05 22.01 -12.96
N ALA A 151 -10.91 20.71 -13.17
CA ALA A 151 -10.19 20.09 -14.28
C ALA A 151 -10.75 18.69 -14.58
N ASN A 152 -10.77 18.31 -15.85
CA ASN A 152 -11.32 17.05 -16.37
C ASN A 152 -10.31 16.24 -17.20
N VAL A 153 -9.05 16.65 -17.26
CA VAL A 153 -7.98 15.98 -18.03
C VAL A 153 -6.68 15.92 -17.23
N VAL A 154 -5.93 14.82 -17.36
CA VAL A 154 -4.55 14.64 -16.88
C VAL A 154 -3.66 14.26 -18.06
N VAL A 155 -2.50 14.92 -18.21
CA VAL A 155 -1.49 14.57 -19.22
C VAL A 155 -0.34 13.82 -18.55
N ILE A 156 -0.06 12.62 -19.03
CA ILE A 156 1.02 11.74 -18.53
C ILE A 156 2.09 11.60 -19.61
N ARG A 157 3.36 11.74 -19.23
CA ARG A 157 4.55 11.60 -20.08
C ARG A 157 5.60 10.78 -19.34
N ALA A 158 6.16 9.74 -19.97
CA ALA A 158 7.18 8.84 -19.38
C ALA A 158 6.83 8.38 -17.94
N GLY A 159 5.59 7.89 -17.73
CA GLY A 159 5.09 7.41 -16.44
C GLY A 159 4.87 8.48 -15.36
N LYS A 160 4.97 9.78 -15.67
CA LYS A 160 4.75 10.89 -14.72
C LYS A 160 3.63 11.81 -15.21
N ILE A 161 2.81 12.32 -14.27
CA ILE A 161 1.89 13.43 -14.55
C ILE A 161 2.72 14.67 -14.92
N ALA A 162 2.47 15.21 -16.11
CA ALA A 162 3.11 16.41 -16.65
C ALA A 162 2.24 17.67 -16.47
N SER A 163 0.92 17.54 -16.60
CA SER A 163 -0.04 18.61 -16.30
C SER A 163 -1.42 18.04 -15.94
N VAL A 164 -2.28 18.89 -15.38
CA VAL A 164 -3.69 18.62 -15.09
C VAL A 164 -4.50 19.83 -15.55
N GLY A 165 -5.65 19.60 -16.19
CA GLY A 165 -6.44 20.64 -16.86
C GLY A 165 -6.04 20.83 -18.32
N ASN A 166 -5.79 22.08 -18.73
CA ASN A 166 -5.68 22.47 -20.13
C ASN A 166 -4.58 21.73 -20.90
N THR A 167 -4.95 21.18 -22.06
CA THR A 167 -4.03 20.61 -23.06
C THR A 167 -4.61 20.73 -24.46
N SER A 168 -3.75 20.81 -25.47
CA SER A 168 -4.10 20.65 -26.88
C SER A 168 -3.98 19.20 -27.37
N ASP A 169 -3.39 18.31 -26.55
CA ASP A 169 -3.22 16.90 -26.87
C ASP A 169 -4.57 16.17 -26.82
N ARG A 170 -4.87 15.32 -27.81
CA ARG A 170 -6.14 14.57 -27.88
C ARG A 170 -6.25 13.56 -26.74
N VAL A 171 -7.41 13.53 -26.06
CA VAL A 171 -7.78 12.49 -25.08
C VAL A 171 -7.53 11.09 -25.66
N THR A 172 -6.73 10.32 -24.95
CA THR A 172 -6.22 8.99 -25.33
C THR A 172 -6.98 7.88 -24.61
N ILE A 173 -7.31 8.11 -23.33
CA ILE A 173 -8.27 7.31 -22.55
C ILE A 173 -9.34 8.27 -22.06
N ASP A 174 -10.60 8.01 -22.41
CA ASP A 174 -11.74 8.69 -21.83
C ASP A 174 -12.38 7.77 -20.78
N LEU A 175 -12.47 8.23 -19.54
CA LEU A 175 -13.09 7.51 -18.43
C LEU A 175 -14.57 7.88 -18.24
N GLY A 176 -15.12 8.77 -19.06
CA GLY A 176 -16.52 9.20 -18.97
C GLY A 176 -16.87 9.76 -17.59
N ASP A 177 -17.99 9.31 -17.03
CA ASP A 177 -18.53 9.77 -15.74
C ASP A 177 -17.73 9.36 -14.49
N LEU A 178 -16.64 8.59 -14.64
CA LEU A 178 -15.79 8.19 -13.52
C LEU A 178 -15.06 9.39 -12.88
N THR A 179 -14.78 9.25 -11.58
CA THR A 179 -13.92 10.17 -10.83
C THR A 179 -12.50 9.61 -10.77
N LEU A 180 -11.52 10.36 -11.28
CA LEU A 180 -10.10 10.02 -11.24
C LEU A 180 -9.46 10.54 -9.94
N MET A 181 -8.58 9.72 -9.36
CA MET A 181 -7.86 9.99 -8.11
C MET A 181 -6.41 9.48 -8.23
N PRO A 182 -5.47 9.95 -7.38
CA PRO A 182 -4.23 9.22 -7.14
C PRO A 182 -4.52 7.77 -6.73
N GLY A 183 -3.68 6.83 -7.18
CA GLY A 183 -3.75 5.45 -6.71
C GLY A 183 -3.54 5.38 -5.20
N PHE A 184 -4.28 4.49 -4.55
CA PHE A 184 -4.39 4.45 -3.10
C PHE A 184 -3.12 3.90 -2.44
N ILE A 185 -2.91 4.27 -1.19
CA ILE A 185 -1.80 3.82 -0.36
C ILE A 185 -2.37 3.07 0.84
N ASP A 186 -1.82 1.90 1.14
CA ASP A 186 -2.06 1.17 2.39
C ASP A 186 -0.79 1.21 3.24
N THR A 187 -0.82 1.88 4.40
CA THR A 187 0.35 2.00 5.26
C THR A 187 0.65 0.75 6.08
N HIS A 188 -0.18 -0.29 6.05
CA HIS A 188 0.02 -1.49 6.86
C HIS A 188 -0.62 -2.75 6.26
N VAL A 189 0.21 -3.62 5.67
CA VAL A 189 -0.21 -4.96 5.19
C VAL A 189 0.80 -6.04 5.59
N HIS A 190 0.41 -7.30 5.41
CA HIS A 190 1.26 -8.48 5.51
C HIS A 190 1.17 -9.28 4.21
N ILE A 191 1.80 -8.80 3.12
CA ILE A 191 1.52 -9.22 1.73
C ILE A 191 1.69 -10.73 1.46
N GLY A 192 2.54 -11.41 2.23
CA GLY A 192 2.75 -12.86 2.13
C GLY A 192 1.77 -13.73 2.93
N TRP A 193 0.91 -13.15 3.78
CA TRP A 193 -0.04 -13.92 4.60
C TRP A 193 -1.22 -14.36 3.74
N HIS A 194 -1.51 -15.66 3.75
CA HIS A 194 -2.48 -16.28 2.84
C HIS A 194 -3.23 -17.44 3.52
N PHE A 195 -4.22 -17.97 2.81
CA PHE A 195 -4.83 -19.26 3.15
C PHE A 195 -4.23 -20.35 2.25
N ASP A 196 -3.82 -21.46 2.86
CA ASP A 196 -3.20 -22.61 2.21
C ASP A 196 -4.19 -23.41 1.32
N ASP A 197 -3.76 -24.55 0.78
CA ASP A 197 -4.59 -25.41 -0.07
C ASP A 197 -5.74 -26.10 0.69
N GLN A 198 -5.64 -26.21 2.02
CA GLN A 198 -6.73 -26.61 2.92
C GLN A 198 -7.64 -25.43 3.30
N GLY A 199 -7.34 -24.21 2.81
CA GLY A 199 -8.04 -22.98 3.11
C GLY A 199 -7.83 -22.47 4.54
N ARG A 200 -6.81 -22.94 5.25
CA ARG A 200 -6.42 -22.55 6.62
C ARG A 200 -5.37 -21.45 6.59
N TYR A 201 -5.24 -20.66 7.66
CA TYR A 201 -4.21 -19.63 7.74
C TYR A 201 -2.80 -20.25 7.83
N HIS A 202 -1.97 -19.98 6.82
CA HIS A 202 -0.61 -20.52 6.79
C HIS A 202 0.30 -19.84 7.82
N SER A 203 0.98 -20.65 8.64
CA SER A 203 1.92 -20.18 9.67
C SER A 203 3.10 -21.13 9.91
N GLY A 204 3.33 -22.09 9.00
CA GLY A 204 4.36 -23.11 9.11
C GLY A 204 5.51 -22.95 8.11
N PRO A 205 6.32 -24.01 7.91
CA PRO A 205 7.21 -24.11 6.76
C PRO A 205 6.41 -24.25 5.46
N GLU A 206 6.87 -23.63 4.38
CA GLU A 206 6.29 -23.73 3.04
C GLU A 206 7.41 -23.85 1.99
N ALA A 207 7.09 -24.40 0.81
CA ALA A 207 7.97 -24.28 -0.36
C ALA A 207 8.08 -22.80 -0.78
N PRO A 208 9.29 -22.21 -0.92
CA PRO A 208 9.46 -20.80 -1.27
C PRO A 208 8.76 -20.39 -2.58
N GLU A 209 8.60 -21.32 -3.51
CA GLU A 209 7.89 -21.15 -4.77
C GLU A 209 6.38 -20.94 -4.55
N GLN A 210 5.77 -21.68 -3.63
CA GLN A 210 4.35 -21.58 -3.30
C GLN A 210 4.06 -20.29 -2.52
N ALA A 211 4.90 -19.95 -1.55
CA ALA A 211 4.85 -18.68 -0.83
C ALA A 211 4.93 -17.47 -1.78
N ALA A 212 5.80 -17.56 -2.80
CA ALA A 212 5.94 -16.53 -3.82
C ALA A 212 4.71 -16.42 -4.75
N LEU A 213 4.03 -17.52 -5.05
CA LEU A 213 2.78 -17.51 -5.81
C LEU A 213 1.66 -16.83 -5.02
N TYR A 214 1.43 -17.21 -3.76
CA TYR A 214 0.43 -16.55 -2.91
C TYR A 214 0.72 -15.05 -2.70
N GLY A 215 1.99 -14.69 -2.48
CA GLY A 215 2.40 -13.28 -2.41
C GLY A 215 2.14 -12.51 -3.71
N ALA A 216 2.32 -13.14 -4.87
CA ALA A 216 1.99 -12.56 -6.17
C ALA A 216 0.48 -12.43 -6.42
N GLU A 217 -0.34 -13.40 -5.97
CA GLU A 217 -1.80 -13.29 -5.97
C GLU A 217 -2.27 -12.09 -5.13
N ASN A 218 -1.82 -12.00 -3.88
CA ASN A 218 -2.14 -10.90 -2.96
C ASN A 218 -1.70 -9.53 -3.51
N ALA A 219 -0.50 -9.44 -4.10
CA ALA A 219 -0.02 -8.22 -4.75
C ALA A 219 -0.89 -7.82 -5.96
N TYR A 220 -1.34 -8.78 -6.76
CA TYR A 220 -2.21 -8.50 -7.90
C TYR A 220 -3.61 -8.07 -7.45
N THR A 221 -4.25 -8.75 -6.49
CA THR A 221 -5.59 -8.38 -6.02
C THR A 221 -5.60 -7.02 -5.33
N THR A 222 -4.60 -6.71 -4.49
CA THR A 222 -4.47 -5.38 -3.87
C THR A 222 -4.23 -4.28 -4.94
N LEU A 223 -3.43 -4.52 -5.99
CA LEU A 223 -3.30 -3.57 -7.10
C LEU A 223 -4.62 -3.34 -7.83
N MET A 224 -5.35 -4.40 -8.14
CA MET A 224 -6.63 -4.33 -8.85
C MET A 224 -7.74 -3.67 -8.02
N ALA A 225 -7.60 -3.63 -6.69
CA ALA A 225 -8.44 -2.83 -5.78
C ALA A 225 -8.07 -1.33 -5.72
N GLY A 226 -7.14 -0.87 -6.56
CA GLY A 226 -6.75 0.54 -6.69
C GLY A 226 -5.55 0.97 -5.84
N PHE A 227 -4.96 0.05 -5.05
CA PHE A 227 -3.82 0.34 -4.19
C PHE A 227 -2.52 0.20 -4.98
N THR A 228 -1.88 1.33 -5.30
CA THR A 228 -0.67 1.36 -6.13
C THR A 228 0.62 1.40 -5.31
N THR A 229 0.52 1.62 -4.00
CA THR A 229 1.63 1.53 -3.04
C THR A 229 1.14 0.86 -1.76
N VAL A 230 1.94 -0.05 -1.20
CA VAL A 230 1.66 -0.67 0.10
C VAL A 230 2.92 -0.74 0.95
N GLN A 231 2.76 -0.70 2.26
CA GLN A 231 3.83 -0.96 3.22
C GLN A 231 3.59 -2.33 3.88
N SER A 232 4.28 -3.34 3.35
CA SER A 232 4.24 -4.69 3.90
C SER A 232 5.26 -4.85 5.01
N VAL A 233 4.94 -5.53 6.10
CA VAL A 233 5.83 -5.60 7.26
C VAL A 233 5.99 -7.02 7.82
N GLY A 234 7.12 -7.25 8.47
CA GLY A 234 7.38 -8.46 9.26
C GLY A 234 7.95 -9.67 8.51
N ALA A 235 8.10 -9.63 7.17
CA ALA A 235 8.56 -10.80 6.40
C ALA A 235 9.68 -10.49 5.39
N ALA A 236 10.66 -11.38 5.29
CA ALA A 236 11.80 -11.25 4.36
C ALA A 236 11.43 -11.60 2.89
N SER A 237 10.35 -12.37 2.71
CA SER A 237 9.75 -12.71 1.41
C SER A 237 9.23 -11.50 0.62
N ASP A 238 8.95 -10.40 1.31
CA ASP A 238 8.47 -9.15 0.71
C ASP A 238 9.46 -8.57 -0.29
N LYS A 239 10.78 -8.67 -0.03
CA LYS A 239 11.82 -8.08 -0.88
C LYS A 239 11.95 -8.77 -2.25
N PRO A 240 12.03 -10.11 -2.37
CA PRO A 240 11.96 -10.78 -3.66
C PRO A 240 10.73 -10.37 -4.50
N LEU A 241 9.56 -10.24 -3.87
CA LEU A 241 8.31 -9.82 -4.51
C LEU A 241 8.38 -8.34 -4.96
N ARG A 242 8.78 -7.43 -4.06
CA ARG A 242 9.03 -6.00 -4.34
C ARG A 242 10.00 -5.82 -5.50
N ASP A 243 11.13 -6.52 -5.47
CA ASP A 243 12.19 -6.40 -6.45
C ASP A 243 11.77 -7.04 -7.81
N ALA A 244 10.83 -7.99 -7.82
CA ALA A 244 10.19 -8.48 -9.04
C ALA A 244 9.20 -7.45 -9.64
N ILE A 245 8.33 -6.86 -8.82
CA ILE A 245 7.38 -5.82 -9.26
C ILE A 245 8.14 -4.57 -9.75
N ASN A 246 9.19 -4.14 -9.06
CA ASN A 246 10.03 -3.00 -9.46
C ASN A 246 10.78 -3.21 -10.79
N ARG A 247 11.01 -4.47 -11.20
CA ARG A 247 11.54 -4.81 -12.55
C ARG A 247 10.47 -4.87 -13.64
N GLY A 248 9.19 -4.70 -13.28
CA GLY A 248 8.06 -4.80 -14.21
C GLY A 248 7.76 -6.22 -14.70
N VAL A 249 8.30 -7.27 -14.05
CA VAL A 249 8.05 -8.67 -14.46
C VAL A 249 6.79 -9.27 -13.81
N LEU A 250 6.29 -8.67 -12.74
CA LEU A 250 5.01 -9.00 -12.10
C LEU A 250 4.18 -7.71 -11.90
N PRO A 251 2.86 -7.74 -12.13
CA PRO A 251 1.97 -6.66 -11.73
C PRO A 251 1.72 -6.66 -10.22
N GLY A 252 1.85 -5.52 -9.56
CA GLY A 252 1.54 -5.34 -8.14
C GLY A 252 1.75 -3.88 -7.69
N PRO A 253 1.43 -3.55 -6.43
CA PRO A 253 1.75 -2.25 -5.84
C PRO A 253 3.26 -2.06 -5.69
N ARG A 254 3.68 -0.81 -5.56
CA ARG A 254 5.00 -0.47 -4.99
C ARG A 254 5.03 -0.94 -3.54
N ILE A 255 5.80 -1.98 -3.24
CA ILE A 255 5.97 -2.48 -1.87
C ILE A 255 7.12 -1.71 -1.19
N LEU A 256 6.88 -1.19 0.00
CA LEU A 256 7.92 -0.83 0.97
C LEU A 256 7.92 -1.92 2.04
N THR A 257 9.08 -2.41 2.49
CA THR A 257 9.13 -3.51 3.49
C THR A 257 10.08 -3.31 4.66
N SER A 258 9.70 -3.84 5.82
CA SER A 258 10.53 -3.91 7.02
C SER A 258 11.45 -5.14 7.10
N MET A 259 11.36 -6.09 6.16
CA MET A 259 12.10 -7.37 6.12
C MET A 259 11.88 -8.35 7.29
N GLY A 260 11.34 -7.87 8.40
CA GLY A 260 11.16 -8.58 9.67
C GLY A 260 10.70 -7.60 10.75
N SER A 261 10.90 -7.94 12.02
CA SER A 261 10.51 -7.09 13.14
C SER A 261 11.43 -7.19 14.36
N ILE A 262 11.41 -6.17 15.20
CA ILE A 262 12.08 -6.10 16.50
C ILE A 262 11.03 -6.27 17.61
N GLY A 263 11.18 -7.29 18.46
CA GLY A 263 10.22 -7.56 19.53
C GLY A 263 10.73 -8.47 20.65
N ASN A 264 11.99 -8.91 20.61
CA ASN A 264 12.56 -9.77 21.64
C ASN A 264 12.96 -8.93 22.87
N ALA A 265 12.13 -8.97 23.91
CA ALA A 265 12.37 -8.26 25.18
C ALA A 265 13.71 -8.60 25.86
N LYS A 266 14.35 -9.73 25.50
CA LYS A 266 15.66 -10.15 26.03
C LYS A 266 16.85 -9.50 25.32
N TRP A 267 16.66 -8.77 24.22
CA TRP A 267 17.75 -8.08 23.54
C TRP A 267 18.20 -6.82 24.29
N THR A 268 19.50 -6.60 24.35
CA THR A 268 20.06 -5.32 24.81
C THR A 268 19.74 -4.21 23.82
N THR A 269 19.87 -2.96 24.27
CA THR A 269 19.78 -1.79 23.39
C THR A 269 20.76 -1.88 22.22
N ASP A 270 21.99 -2.34 22.43
CA ASP A 270 22.99 -2.51 21.37
C ASP A 270 22.62 -3.61 20.36
N GLN A 271 22.06 -4.74 20.81
CA GLN A 271 21.56 -5.80 19.93
C GLN A 271 20.37 -5.31 19.07
N ILE A 272 19.49 -4.47 19.66
CA ILE A 272 18.43 -3.79 18.92
C ILE A 272 19.02 -2.87 17.84
N ARG A 273 20.02 -2.05 18.18
CA ARG A 273 20.70 -1.16 17.22
C ARG A 273 21.39 -1.94 16.10
N GLU A 274 22.05 -3.04 16.44
CA GLU A 274 22.68 -3.93 15.49
C GLU A 274 21.65 -4.51 14.51
N ARG A 275 20.51 -5.04 15.00
CA ARG A 275 19.47 -5.58 14.12
C ARG A 275 18.81 -4.53 13.22
N VAL A 276 18.70 -3.27 13.64
CA VAL A 276 18.28 -2.17 12.76
C VAL A 276 19.28 -1.94 11.62
N ARG A 277 20.59 -1.97 11.91
CA ARG A 277 21.64 -1.87 10.89
C ARG A 277 21.65 -3.06 9.93
N GLU A 278 21.37 -4.26 10.43
CA GLU A 278 21.19 -5.45 9.58
C GLU A 278 19.98 -5.31 8.64
N PHE A 279 18.80 -4.92 9.14
CA PHE A 279 17.64 -4.67 8.29
C PHE A 279 17.91 -3.59 7.22
N ARG A 280 18.65 -2.52 7.56
CA ARG A 280 19.10 -1.51 6.59
C ARG A 280 20.01 -2.12 5.51
N LYS A 281 20.94 -2.99 5.88
CA LYS A 281 21.88 -3.70 4.98
C LYS A 281 21.19 -4.75 4.11
N GLU A 282 20.16 -5.41 4.63
CA GLU A 282 19.28 -6.35 3.90
C GLU A 282 18.39 -5.62 2.86
N GLY A 283 18.22 -4.31 3.01
CA GLY A 283 17.49 -3.44 2.08
C GLY A 283 16.04 -3.21 2.46
N ALA A 284 15.75 -3.10 3.76
CA ALA A 284 14.47 -2.64 4.30
C ALA A 284 14.26 -1.13 4.11
N ASP A 285 13.00 -0.72 3.92
CA ASP A 285 12.55 0.66 3.71
C ASP A 285 12.06 1.33 5.01
N LEU A 286 11.89 0.53 6.08
CA LEU A 286 11.52 0.92 7.44
C LEU A 286 11.92 -0.19 8.44
N ILE A 287 11.65 0.00 9.73
CA ILE A 287 11.59 -1.09 10.72
C ILE A 287 10.18 -1.26 11.31
N LYS A 288 9.82 -2.50 11.66
CA LYS A 288 8.63 -2.86 12.45
C LYS A 288 9.06 -3.20 13.87
N ILE A 289 8.38 -2.64 14.86
CA ILE A 289 8.62 -2.86 16.29
C ILE A 289 7.36 -3.42 16.94
N PHE A 290 7.46 -4.47 17.75
CA PHE A 290 6.41 -4.95 18.64
C PHE A 290 6.67 -4.43 20.05
N ALA A 291 6.06 -3.29 20.40
CA ALA A 291 6.18 -2.67 21.72
C ALA A 291 5.05 -3.07 22.68
N SER A 292 4.04 -3.81 22.19
CA SER A 292 3.08 -4.56 23.01
C SER A 292 2.88 -6.00 22.50
N ALA A 293 2.22 -6.82 23.31
CA ALA A 293 1.53 -8.03 22.86
C ALA A 293 0.25 -7.67 22.08
N SER A 294 -0.44 -8.66 21.50
CA SER A 294 -1.68 -8.45 20.76
C SER A 294 -2.83 -8.00 21.67
N ILE A 295 -3.86 -7.35 21.12
CA ILE A 295 -5.14 -7.11 21.82
C ILE A 295 -5.77 -8.42 22.35
N ARG A 296 -5.55 -9.56 21.66
CA ARG A 296 -5.98 -10.89 22.10
C ARG A 296 -5.31 -11.32 23.41
N ASP A 297 -4.09 -10.83 23.64
CA ASP A 297 -3.25 -11.10 24.82
C ASP A 297 -3.25 -9.89 25.79
N GLY A 298 -4.28 -9.04 25.74
CA GLY A 298 -4.45 -7.88 26.63
C GLY A 298 -3.59 -6.65 26.30
N GLY A 299 -2.83 -6.66 25.20
CA GLY A 299 -2.10 -5.47 24.72
C GLY A 299 -0.95 -4.98 25.61
N VAL A 300 -0.45 -5.82 26.53
CA VAL A 300 0.56 -5.44 27.53
C VAL A 300 1.90 -5.01 26.91
N PRO A 301 2.63 -4.02 27.46
CA PRO A 301 3.93 -3.60 26.94
C PRO A 301 4.99 -4.71 26.95
N THR A 302 5.76 -4.84 25.87
CA THR A 302 6.81 -5.87 25.68
C THR A 302 8.24 -5.34 25.71
N LEU A 303 8.46 -4.05 25.38
CA LEU A 303 9.80 -3.42 25.31
C LEU A 303 9.89 -2.22 26.25
N SER A 304 11.02 -2.07 26.94
CA SER A 304 11.30 -0.91 27.81
C SER A 304 11.40 0.39 27.01
N GLN A 305 11.32 1.56 27.68
CA GLN A 305 11.55 2.86 27.02
C GLN A 305 12.90 2.88 26.30
N GLU A 306 13.98 2.44 26.97
CA GLU A 306 15.33 2.36 26.40
C GLU A 306 15.42 1.47 25.15
N GLN A 307 14.68 0.35 25.12
CA GLN A 307 14.62 -0.55 23.95
C GLN A 307 13.87 0.09 22.77
N VAL A 308 12.81 0.85 23.02
CA VAL A 308 12.08 1.60 21.98
C VAL A 308 12.89 2.81 21.48
N ASP A 309 13.57 3.52 22.39
CA ASP A 309 14.51 4.61 22.07
C ASP A 309 15.70 4.09 21.25
N ALA A 310 16.20 2.89 21.55
CA ALA A 310 17.23 2.23 20.76
C ALA A 310 16.75 1.92 19.34
N ALA A 311 15.57 1.32 19.18
CA ALA A 311 15.02 0.96 17.88
C ALA A 311 14.69 2.20 17.02
N CYS A 312 13.89 3.13 17.54
CA CYS A 312 13.47 4.31 16.78
C CYS A 312 14.60 5.34 16.60
N GLY A 313 15.52 5.45 17.56
CA GLY A 313 16.71 6.29 17.45
C GLY A 313 17.70 5.78 16.41
N GLU A 314 17.97 4.46 16.38
CA GLU A 314 18.83 3.88 15.35
C GLU A 314 18.17 3.93 13.96
N ALA A 315 16.86 3.69 13.85
CA ALA A 315 16.15 3.81 12.58
C ALA A 315 16.35 5.21 11.98
N ARG A 316 16.15 6.26 12.79
CA ARG A 316 16.39 7.65 12.41
C ARG A 316 17.84 7.89 11.97
N ALA A 317 18.83 7.35 12.70
CA ALA A 317 20.25 7.45 12.34
C ALA A 317 20.59 6.73 11.02
N GLN A 318 19.93 5.61 10.72
CA GLN A 318 20.06 4.88 9.45
C GLN A 318 19.23 5.50 8.30
N GLY A 319 18.47 6.58 8.54
CA GLY A 319 17.55 7.14 7.55
C GLY A 319 16.42 6.16 7.19
N LEU A 320 15.88 5.46 8.19
CA LEU A 320 14.71 4.58 8.14
C LEU A 320 13.58 5.14 8.99
N ARG A 321 12.34 4.82 8.59
CA ARG A 321 11.13 5.07 9.36
C ARG A 321 10.89 3.93 10.36
N SER A 322 10.12 4.18 11.41
CA SER A 322 9.79 3.19 12.44
C SER A 322 8.29 3.07 12.67
N MET A 323 7.75 1.87 12.43
CA MET A 323 6.36 1.49 12.69
C MET A 323 6.29 0.68 14.00
N VAL A 324 5.40 1.06 14.92
CA VAL A 324 5.28 0.42 16.23
C VAL A 324 3.89 -0.20 16.42
N HIS A 325 3.82 -1.52 16.51
CA HIS A 325 2.66 -2.23 17.07
C HIS A 325 2.57 -1.93 18.57
N ALA A 326 1.54 -1.19 18.98
CA ALA A 326 1.29 -0.79 20.36
C ALA A 326 -0.21 -0.64 20.63
N HIS A 327 -0.81 -1.62 21.31
CA HIS A 327 -2.22 -1.56 21.71
C HIS A 327 -2.46 -0.73 22.99
N SER A 328 -1.57 -0.80 23.98
CA SER A 328 -1.73 -0.14 25.28
C SER A 328 -1.25 1.32 25.30
N PRO A 329 -1.88 2.21 26.10
CA PRO A 329 -1.47 3.60 26.25
C PRO A 329 0.02 3.75 26.61
N GLU A 330 0.54 2.90 27.49
CA GLU A 330 1.95 2.99 27.88
C GLU A 330 2.91 2.72 26.70
N SER A 331 2.64 1.70 25.87
CA SER A 331 3.45 1.43 24.68
C SER A 331 3.37 2.57 23.65
N MET A 332 2.20 3.20 23.50
CA MET A 332 2.02 4.40 22.67
C MET A 332 2.81 5.60 23.21
N MET A 333 2.76 5.83 24.54
CA MET A 333 3.54 6.88 25.22
C MET A 333 5.06 6.64 25.12
N ARG A 334 5.51 5.37 25.17
CA ARG A 334 6.92 5.00 24.93
C ARG A 334 7.34 5.34 23.50
N ALA A 335 6.53 5.00 22.50
CA ALA A 335 6.78 5.34 21.10
C ALA A 335 6.75 6.85 20.81
N ALA A 336 5.87 7.61 21.47
CA ALA A 336 5.83 9.07 21.41
C ALA A 336 7.13 9.69 21.94
N ARG A 337 7.60 9.27 23.12
CA ARG A 337 8.87 9.71 23.73
C ARG A 337 10.08 9.37 22.86
N ALA A 338 10.11 8.20 22.25
CA ALA A 338 11.16 7.77 21.33
C ALA A 338 11.14 8.49 19.97
N GLN A 339 10.11 9.29 19.69
CA GLN A 339 9.83 9.94 18.41
C GLN A 339 9.84 8.95 17.22
N CYS A 340 9.18 7.80 17.40
CA CYS A 340 8.98 6.83 16.32
C CYS A 340 8.14 7.44 15.18
N THR A 341 8.13 6.83 13.98
CA THR A 341 7.39 7.43 12.84
C THR A 341 5.88 7.24 12.94
N VAL A 342 5.42 6.00 13.15
CA VAL A 342 3.98 5.68 13.21
C VAL A 342 3.68 4.65 14.29
N VAL A 343 2.52 4.79 14.92
CA VAL A 343 1.97 3.86 15.92
C VAL A 343 0.72 3.20 15.38
N GLU A 344 0.68 1.88 15.51
CA GLU A 344 -0.33 0.99 14.93
C GLU A 344 -1.30 0.46 15.98
N HIS A 345 -2.53 0.24 15.54
CA HIS A 345 -3.66 -0.38 16.24
C HIS A 345 -4.23 0.44 17.40
N GLY A 346 -3.42 0.82 18.40
CA GLY A 346 -3.85 1.63 19.55
C GLY A 346 -5.11 1.14 20.28
N GLY A 347 -5.41 -0.17 20.24
CA GLY A 347 -6.74 -0.71 20.60
C GLY A 347 -7.24 -0.48 22.04
N LEU A 348 -6.38 0.02 22.93
CA LEU A 348 -6.71 0.42 24.31
C LEU A 348 -6.34 1.90 24.60
N ALA A 349 -6.12 2.72 23.56
CA ALA A 349 -5.63 4.09 23.69
C ALA A 349 -6.55 4.96 24.57
N ASN A 350 -5.93 5.87 25.32
CA ASN A 350 -6.62 6.89 26.09
C ASN A 350 -6.28 8.30 25.56
N ALA A 351 -6.99 9.31 26.07
CA ALA A 351 -6.79 10.70 25.66
C ALA A 351 -5.41 11.28 26.02
N GLU A 352 -4.60 10.62 26.85
CA GLU A 352 -3.21 11.00 27.12
C GLU A 352 -2.29 10.50 26.01
N ALA A 353 -2.37 9.21 25.68
CA ALA A 353 -1.60 8.58 24.61
C ALA A 353 -1.84 9.23 23.24
N LEU A 354 -3.11 9.50 22.90
CA LEU A 354 -3.46 10.17 21.63
C LEU A 354 -2.86 11.59 21.56
N LYS A 355 -2.93 12.36 22.65
CA LYS A 355 -2.31 13.70 22.73
C LYS A 355 -0.79 13.66 22.69
N ALA A 356 -0.16 12.62 23.24
CA ALA A 356 1.28 12.46 23.18
C ALA A 356 1.78 12.13 21.76
N LEU A 357 1.05 11.28 21.01
CA LEU A 357 1.35 11.04 19.59
C LEU A 357 1.24 12.34 18.78
N ALA A 358 0.11 13.06 18.93
CA ALA A 358 -0.10 14.35 18.25
C ALA A 358 0.97 15.39 18.62
N GLY A 359 1.31 15.53 19.91
CA GLY A 359 2.31 16.47 20.40
C GLY A 359 3.75 16.14 20.00
N ALA A 360 4.06 14.85 19.79
CA ALA A 360 5.35 14.39 19.27
C ALA A 360 5.41 14.35 17.73
N GLY A 361 4.30 14.65 17.03
CA GLY A 361 4.20 14.59 15.57
C GLY A 361 4.19 13.16 14.99
N VAL A 362 3.93 12.15 15.83
CA VAL A 362 3.91 10.74 15.46
C VAL A 362 2.58 10.41 14.78
N TYR A 363 2.64 9.73 13.64
CA TYR A 363 1.45 9.28 12.92
C TYR A 363 0.74 8.17 13.70
N PHE A 364 -0.58 8.06 13.51
CA PHE A 364 -1.39 7.01 14.12
C PHE A 364 -2.20 6.27 13.06
N ASP A 365 -2.29 4.95 13.16
CA ASP A 365 -3.20 4.14 12.35
C ASP A 365 -3.97 3.14 13.24
N PRO A 366 -5.28 3.32 13.43
CA PRO A 366 -6.07 2.50 14.36
C PRO A 366 -6.59 1.18 13.76
N ASN A 367 -6.50 1.01 12.42
CA ASN A 367 -6.96 -0.16 11.64
C ASN A 367 -8.21 -0.83 12.25
N ILE A 368 -9.33 -0.10 12.25
CA ILE A 368 -10.51 -0.44 13.05
C ILE A 368 -11.35 -1.56 12.41
N GLY A 369 -11.52 -1.52 11.09
CA GLY A 369 -12.45 -2.32 10.33
C GLY A 369 -11.84 -3.60 9.78
N LEU A 370 -11.08 -3.50 8.69
CA LEU A 370 -10.83 -4.63 7.78
C LEU A 370 -10.21 -5.84 8.51
N VAL A 371 -9.12 -5.63 9.25
CA VAL A 371 -8.46 -6.71 9.99
C VAL A 371 -9.40 -7.42 10.98
N THR A 372 -10.21 -6.66 11.72
CA THR A 372 -11.13 -7.22 12.72
C THR A 372 -12.28 -7.97 12.06
N GLN A 373 -12.86 -7.38 11.00
CA GLN A 373 -13.93 -7.98 10.20
C GLN A 373 -13.45 -9.27 9.52
N ASN A 374 -12.29 -9.24 8.86
CA ASN A 374 -11.72 -10.38 8.15
C ASN A 374 -11.43 -11.57 9.08
N TYR A 375 -10.89 -11.33 10.27
CA TYR A 375 -10.68 -12.40 11.26
C TYR A 375 -11.99 -13.04 11.72
N LEU A 376 -13.03 -12.24 12.00
CA LEU A 376 -14.34 -12.75 12.45
C LEU A 376 -15.08 -13.48 11.33
N GLU A 377 -15.07 -12.95 10.11
CA GLU A 377 -15.66 -13.56 8.91
C GLU A 377 -14.98 -14.89 8.51
N ASN A 378 -13.69 -15.02 8.80
CA ASN A 378 -12.89 -16.22 8.47
C ASN A 378 -12.47 -17.03 9.71
N LYS A 379 -13.17 -16.90 10.85
CA LYS A 379 -12.81 -17.51 12.14
C LYS A 379 -12.27 -18.94 12.00
N GLU A 380 -13.02 -19.81 11.35
CA GLU A 380 -12.72 -21.24 11.20
C GLU A 380 -11.45 -21.54 10.37
N ARG A 381 -10.94 -20.58 9.58
CA ARG A 381 -9.65 -20.69 8.86
C ARG A 381 -8.45 -20.45 9.79
N PHE A 382 -8.64 -19.61 10.81
CA PHE A 382 -7.60 -19.23 11.78
C PHE A 382 -7.65 -20.06 13.08
N LEU A 383 -8.84 -20.53 13.49
CA LEU A 383 -9.09 -21.14 14.80
C LEU A 383 -8.15 -22.30 15.15
N GLY A 384 -7.46 -22.21 16.29
CA GLY A 384 -6.50 -23.20 16.78
C GLY A 384 -5.05 -22.96 16.33
N ILE A 385 -4.76 -21.87 15.61
CA ILE A 385 -3.42 -21.52 15.14
C ILE A 385 -2.87 -20.37 15.99
N GLY A 386 -1.67 -20.51 16.58
CA GLY A 386 -1.07 -19.46 17.41
C GLY A 386 -1.98 -19.01 18.56
N ASN A 387 -2.30 -17.71 18.62
CA ASN A 387 -3.25 -17.14 19.59
C ASN A 387 -4.66 -16.87 19.02
N TYR A 388 -5.05 -17.54 17.91
CA TYR A 388 -6.42 -17.55 17.41
C TYR A 388 -7.25 -18.65 18.11
N THR A 389 -7.46 -18.53 19.42
CA THR A 389 -8.33 -19.43 20.21
C THR A 389 -9.77 -18.89 20.29
N GLU A 390 -10.72 -19.68 20.81
CA GLU A 390 -12.08 -19.20 21.08
C GLU A 390 -12.09 -17.99 22.02
N GLU A 391 -11.24 -18.01 23.05
CA GLU A 391 -11.08 -16.89 23.98
C GLU A 391 -10.48 -15.66 23.27
N GLY A 392 -9.50 -15.87 22.38
CA GLY A 392 -8.91 -14.82 21.55
C GLY A 392 -9.93 -14.18 20.59
N PHE A 393 -10.84 -14.96 20.01
CA PHE A 393 -11.95 -14.46 19.21
C PHE A 393 -13.01 -13.75 20.06
N ALA A 394 -13.37 -14.29 21.23
CA ALA A 394 -14.28 -13.64 22.16
C ALA A 394 -13.71 -12.32 22.71
N ALA A 395 -12.40 -12.22 22.90
CA ALA A 395 -11.70 -10.98 23.24
C ALA A 395 -11.72 -9.98 22.07
N MET A 396 -11.47 -10.44 20.84
CA MET A 396 -11.52 -9.62 19.62
C MET A 396 -12.92 -9.02 19.39
N ALA A 397 -13.98 -9.81 19.54
CA ALA A 397 -15.36 -9.34 19.41
C ALA A 397 -15.72 -8.28 20.48
N LYS A 398 -15.27 -8.47 21.73
CA LYS A 398 -15.42 -7.46 22.80
C LYS A 398 -14.62 -6.19 22.53
N ALA A 399 -13.48 -6.28 21.85
CA ALA A 399 -12.63 -5.15 21.53
C ALA A 399 -13.20 -4.22 20.44
N LEU A 400 -14.26 -4.60 19.72
CA LEU A 400 -14.93 -3.74 18.73
C LEU A 400 -15.41 -2.42 19.38
N ALA A 401 -16.18 -2.50 20.47
CA ALA A 401 -16.67 -1.31 21.17
C ALA A 401 -15.54 -0.46 21.80
N LEU A 402 -14.38 -1.05 22.09
CA LEU A 402 -13.18 -0.34 22.54
C LEU A 402 -12.52 0.40 21.36
N LYS A 403 -12.47 -0.21 20.18
CA LYS A 403 -12.01 0.43 18.94
C LYS A 403 -12.90 1.61 18.55
N ASP A 404 -14.22 1.49 18.64
CA ASP A 404 -15.15 2.60 18.33
C ASP A 404 -14.94 3.79 19.26
N ALA A 405 -14.88 3.55 20.58
CA ALA A 405 -14.64 4.60 21.57
C ALA A 405 -13.25 5.25 21.40
N MET A 406 -12.22 4.45 21.10
CA MET A 406 -10.87 4.93 20.80
C MET A 406 -10.84 5.76 19.52
N PHE A 407 -11.53 5.34 18.46
CA PHE A 407 -11.56 6.04 17.18
C PHE A 407 -12.28 7.39 17.28
N SER A 408 -13.39 7.46 18.01
CA SER A 408 -14.04 8.74 18.35
C SER A 408 -13.07 9.67 19.08
N ALA A 409 -12.36 9.17 20.10
CA ALA A 409 -11.38 9.95 20.83
C ALA A 409 -10.16 10.38 19.97
N ALA A 410 -9.80 9.59 18.96
CA ALA A 410 -8.75 9.90 18.01
C ALA A 410 -9.18 10.99 17.00
N LEU A 411 -10.43 10.94 16.51
CA LEU A 411 -11.05 12.00 15.71
C LEU A 411 -11.14 13.33 16.48
N ASP A 412 -11.47 13.27 17.77
CA ASP A 412 -11.54 14.43 18.66
C ASP A 412 -10.17 14.96 19.13
N THR A 413 -9.05 14.28 18.82
CA THR A 413 -7.70 14.69 19.27
C THR A 413 -7.07 15.69 18.30
N PRO A 414 -6.85 16.97 18.69
CA PRO A 414 -6.28 17.97 17.78
C PRO A 414 -4.86 17.62 17.33
N ASN A 415 -4.57 17.89 16.06
CA ASN A 415 -3.28 17.65 15.39
C ASN A 415 -2.83 16.18 15.30
N LEU A 416 -3.66 15.20 15.66
CA LEU A 416 -3.33 13.78 15.48
C LEU A 416 -3.35 13.41 13.99
N LYS A 417 -2.18 13.07 13.43
CA LYS A 417 -2.06 12.68 12.01
C LYS A 417 -2.48 11.22 11.82
N MET A 418 -3.76 10.99 11.55
CA MET A 418 -4.28 9.65 11.25
C MET A 418 -4.08 9.27 9.78
N VAL A 419 -3.20 8.28 9.53
CA VAL A 419 -3.01 7.67 8.20
C VAL A 419 -3.95 6.50 8.01
N MET A 420 -4.01 5.95 6.79
CA MET A 420 -4.81 4.77 6.47
C MET A 420 -3.90 3.58 6.17
N GLY A 421 -3.87 2.63 7.12
CA GLY A 421 -3.45 1.25 6.92
C GLY A 421 -4.56 0.31 7.35
N THR A 422 -4.52 -0.93 6.84
CA THR A 422 -5.64 -1.87 7.00
C THR A 422 -5.34 -3.06 7.90
N ASP A 423 -4.06 -3.33 8.16
CA ASP A 423 -3.55 -4.61 8.69
C ASP A 423 -4.09 -5.79 7.85
N ALA A 424 -3.99 -5.65 6.52
CA ALA A 424 -4.43 -6.69 5.58
C ALA A 424 -3.55 -7.94 5.69
N VAL A 425 -4.21 -9.03 6.07
CA VAL A 425 -3.67 -10.37 6.26
C VAL A 425 -4.38 -11.37 5.32
N ALA A 426 -4.15 -12.67 5.52
CA ALA A 426 -4.85 -13.76 4.82
C ALA A 426 -6.38 -13.50 4.72
N GLY A 427 -6.90 -13.47 3.49
CA GLY A 427 -8.30 -13.17 3.17
C GLY A 427 -8.65 -11.70 2.91
N ALA A 428 -7.83 -10.75 3.40
CA ALA A 428 -8.12 -9.32 3.33
C ALA A 428 -7.61 -8.63 2.03
N HIS A 429 -6.67 -9.24 1.31
CA HIS A 429 -6.07 -8.64 0.11
C HIS A 429 -7.08 -8.44 -1.02
N GLY A 430 -7.12 -7.22 -1.56
CA GLY A 430 -8.14 -6.76 -2.51
C GLY A 430 -9.40 -6.20 -1.84
N GLN A 431 -9.59 -6.42 -0.53
CA GLN A 431 -10.68 -5.82 0.26
C GLN A 431 -10.24 -4.55 1.01
N ASN A 432 -9.00 -4.09 0.80
CA ASN A 432 -8.33 -2.98 1.51
C ASN A 432 -9.23 -1.73 1.71
N ALA A 433 -10.05 -1.36 0.72
CA ALA A 433 -10.97 -0.22 0.80
C ALA A 433 -12.10 -0.33 1.85
N ARG A 434 -12.40 -1.53 2.40
CA ARG A 434 -13.40 -1.72 3.47
C ARG A 434 -13.06 -0.91 4.73
N GLU A 435 -11.77 -0.75 5.04
CA GLU A 435 -11.29 0.06 6.16
C GLU A 435 -11.74 1.53 6.06
N VAL A 436 -11.67 2.08 4.85
CA VAL A 436 -12.07 3.46 4.54
C VAL A 436 -13.57 3.64 4.72
N VAL A 437 -14.35 2.65 4.25
CA VAL A 437 -15.81 2.61 4.42
C VAL A 437 -16.19 2.54 5.90
N GLU A 438 -15.48 1.72 6.70
CA GLU A 438 -15.76 1.60 8.13
C GLU A 438 -15.42 2.88 8.90
N ARG A 439 -14.26 3.48 8.65
CA ARG A 439 -13.89 4.78 9.27
C ARG A 439 -14.89 5.88 8.97
N VAL A 440 -15.46 5.92 7.76
CA VAL A 440 -16.51 6.89 7.41
C VAL A 440 -17.83 6.61 8.15
N LYS A 441 -18.24 5.35 8.32
CA LYS A 441 -19.40 5.00 9.17
C LYS A 441 -19.16 5.40 10.63
N SER A 442 -17.96 5.15 11.15
CA SER A 442 -17.55 5.49 12.52
C SER A 442 -17.15 6.97 12.70
N GLY A 443 -17.51 7.86 11.77
CA GLY A 443 -17.49 9.31 11.95
C GLY A 443 -16.37 10.09 11.25
N GLN A 444 -15.40 9.44 10.58
CA GLN A 444 -14.38 10.17 9.83
C GLN A 444 -14.99 10.85 8.60
N ARG A 445 -14.68 12.13 8.39
CA ARG A 445 -15.16 12.86 7.19
C ARG A 445 -14.56 12.21 5.93
N PRO A 446 -15.34 11.93 4.85
CA PRO A 446 -14.83 11.28 3.65
C PRO A 446 -13.60 11.96 3.01
N GLY A 447 -13.51 13.29 3.08
CA GLY A 447 -12.34 14.04 2.61
C GLY A 447 -11.07 13.75 3.40
N ASP A 448 -11.16 13.60 4.73
CA ASP A 448 -10.02 13.28 5.59
C ASP A 448 -9.60 11.82 5.41
N ALA A 449 -10.56 10.91 5.20
CA ALA A 449 -10.28 9.52 4.86
C ALA A 449 -9.51 9.42 3.53
N ILE A 450 -9.91 10.18 2.51
CA ILE A 450 -9.18 10.30 1.22
C ILE A 450 -7.77 10.86 1.42
N VAL A 451 -7.59 11.89 2.25
CA VAL A 451 -6.26 12.42 2.60
C VAL A 451 -5.42 11.35 3.30
N GLY A 452 -6.01 10.60 4.23
CA GLY A 452 -5.39 9.50 4.97
C GLY A 452 -4.88 8.35 4.10
N LEU A 453 -5.57 8.04 2.99
CA LEU A 453 -5.18 6.98 2.03
C LEU A 453 -4.39 7.49 0.82
N THR A 454 -4.12 8.80 0.72
CA THR A 454 -3.31 9.39 -0.37
C THR A 454 -2.22 10.34 0.16
N SER A 455 -2.47 11.65 0.28
CA SER A 455 -1.38 12.61 0.53
C SER A 455 -0.71 12.44 1.90
N LEU A 456 -1.47 12.12 2.95
CA LEU A 456 -0.93 11.97 4.31
C LEU A 456 -0.21 10.63 4.51
N ALA A 457 -0.65 9.57 3.83
CA ALA A 457 0.09 8.31 3.73
C ALA A 457 1.40 8.48 2.94
N ALA A 458 1.41 9.28 1.87
CA ALA A 458 2.64 9.60 1.15
C ALA A 458 3.63 10.37 2.06
N GLU A 459 3.14 11.36 2.83
CA GLU A 459 3.93 12.13 3.80
C GLU A 459 4.53 11.23 4.90
N SER A 460 3.73 10.34 5.51
CA SER A 460 4.17 9.43 6.58
C SER A 460 5.18 8.38 6.11
N MET A 461 5.23 8.12 4.80
CA MET A 461 6.20 7.20 4.19
C MET A 461 7.39 7.89 3.52
N GLY A 462 7.46 9.23 3.52
CA GLY A 462 8.54 9.97 2.89
C GLY A 462 8.52 9.92 1.36
N LEU A 463 7.34 9.78 0.75
CA LEU A 463 7.13 9.65 -0.70
C LEU A 463 6.67 10.95 -1.39
N GLN A 464 6.64 12.07 -0.66
CA GLN A 464 6.50 13.40 -1.23
C GLN A 464 7.64 13.74 -2.22
N LYS A 465 7.38 14.69 -3.12
CA LYS A 465 8.33 15.17 -4.15
C LYS A 465 9.11 16.39 -3.68
#